data_AF-A0A0Q9S3K8-F1
#
_entry.id   AF-A0A0Q9S3K8-F1
#
_cell.length_a   1.000
_cell.length_b   1.000
_cell.length_c   1.000
_cell.angle_alpha   90.00
_cell.angle_beta   90.00
_cell.angle_gamma   90.00
#
_symmetry.space_group_name_H-M   'P 1'
#
loop_
_entity.id
_entity.type
_entity.pdbx_description
1 polymer ?
#
loop_
_entity_poly.entity_id
_entity_poly.type
_entity_poly.pdbx_seq_one_letter_code
_entity_poly.pdbx_strand_id
1 'polypeptide(L)'
;MLGDPEQIRLISRRLAVDAEHLRRLALQVAATGDVAWRSPAADLFRVQVVARAGGLRCRADELEAAARLLAVHAEAVEGARAAVIRVAALGASLPEAVGGALRGGGRR
;
A
#
# COMPACT_ATOMS: atom_id res chain seq x y z
N MET A 1 -16.50 3.44 -3.69
CA MET A 1 -15.87 4.35 -4.67
C MET A 1 -14.41 3.94 -4.78
N LEU A 2 -13.91 3.67 -5.99
CA LEU A 2 -12.46 3.56 -6.20
C LEU A 2 -11.82 4.88 -5.74
N GLY A 3 -10.92 4.82 -4.75
CA GLY A 3 -10.22 6.02 -4.25
C GLY A 3 -10.52 6.46 -2.81
N ASP A 4 -11.22 5.66 -1.99
CA ASP A 4 -11.29 5.93 -0.55
C ASP A 4 -9.95 5.59 0.15
N PRO A 5 -9.26 6.54 0.82
CA PRO A 5 -7.99 6.28 1.50
C PRO A 5 -8.05 5.11 2.49
N GLU A 6 -9.17 4.92 3.20
CA GLU A 6 -9.31 3.82 4.14
C GLU A 6 -9.36 2.45 3.44
N GLN A 7 -10.04 2.37 2.30
CA GLN A 7 -10.03 1.16 1.46
C GLN A 7 -8.62 0.88 0.92
N ILE A 8 -7.90 1.91 0.47
CA ILE A 8 -6.52 1.77 -0.03
C ILE A 8 -5.60 1.26 1.10
N ARG A 9 -5.72 1.83 2.31
CA ARG A 9 -4.97 1.37 3.51
C ARG A 9 -5.30 -0.07 3.88
N LEU A 10 -6.57 -0.46 3.79
CA LEU A 10 -6.99 -1.83 4.05
C LEU A 10 -6.33 -2.81 3.08
N ILE A 11 -6.30 -2.48 1.79
CA ILE A 11 -5.63 -3.30 0.77
C ILE A 11 -4.11 -3.35 1.05
N SER A 12 -3.47 -2.21 1.31
CA SER A 12 -2.04 -2.15 1.68
C SER A 12 -1.71 -3.08 2.86
N ARG A 13 -2.47 -3.01 3.96
CA ARG A 13 -2.28 -3.88 5.13
C ARG A 13 -2.44 -5.36 4.77
N ARG A 14 -3.44 -5.70 3.96
CA ARG A 14 -3.64 -7.07 3.49
C ARG A 14 -2.45 -7.58 2.67
N LEU A 15 -1.92 -6.78 1.74
CA LEU A 15 -0.74 -7.15 0.95
C LEU A 15 0.49 -7.37 1.84
N ALA A 16 0.68 -6.55 2.88
CA ALA A 16 1.79 -6.75 3.83
C ALA A 16 1.64 -8.06 4.63
N VAL A 17 0.41 -8.41 5.04
CA VAL A 17 0.13 -9.70 5.69
C VAL A 17 0.39 -10.87 4.74
N ASP A 18 -0.06 -10.76 3.49
CA ASP A 18 0.15 -11.78 2.46
C ASP A 18 1.65 -11.95 2.13
N ALA A 19 2.42 -10.86 2.10
CA ALA A 19 3.87 -10.90 1.96
C ALA A 19 4.52 -11.70 3.10
N GLU A 20 4.13 -11.43 4.35
CA GLU A 20 4.65 -12.16 5.51
C GLU A 20 4.26 -13.64 5.49
N HIS A 21 3.04 -13.96 5.04
CA HIS A 21 2.62 -15.34 4.83
C HIS A 21 3.50 -16.06 3.80
N LEU A 22 3.83 -15.40 2.69
CA LEU A 22 4.75 -15.96 1.68
C LEU A 22 6.17 -16.13 2.21
N ARG A 23 6.69 -15.22 3.05
CA ARG A 23 8.01 -15.38 3.68
C ARG A 23 8.05 -16.62 4.56
N ARG A 24 7.03 -16.81 5.41
CA ARG A 24 6.90 -18.02 6.26
C ARG A 24 6.79 -19.30 5.43
N LEU A 25 5.98 -19.27 4.38
CA LEU A 25 5.86 -20.41 3.47
C LEU A 25 7.18 -20.72 2.76
N ALA A 26 7.93 -19.70 2.33
CA ALA A 26 9.23 -19.88 1.70
C ALA A 26 10.24 -20.55 2.65
N LEU A 27 10.24 -20.18 3.94
CA LEU A 27 11.07 -20.82 4.96
C LEU A 27 10.68 -22.30 5.15
N GLN A 28 9.39 -22.59 5.23
CA GLN A 28 8.89 -23.96 5.35
C GLN A 28 9.30 -24.81 4.13
N VAL A 29 9.12 -24.28 2.91
CA VAL A 29 9.53 -24.97 1.68
C VAL A 29 11.04 -25.21 1.69
N ALA A 30 11.86 -24.19 2.01
CA ALA A 30 13.31 -24.33 2.07
C ALA A 30 13.75 -25.43 3.06
N ALA A 31 13.09 -25.53 4.22
CA ALA A 31 13.37 -26.54 5.23
C ALA A 31 13.13 -27.98 4.75
N THR A 32 12.25 -28.19 3.75
CA THR A 32 12.02 -29.53 3.19
C THR A 32 13.20 -30.04 2.34
N GLY A 33 14.15 -29.17 1.97
CA GLY A 33 15.28 -29.52 1.12
C GLY A 33 16.33 -30.41 1.78
N ASP A 34 16.36 -30.48 3.11
CA ASP A 34 17.32 -31.30 3.85
C ASP A 34 16.91 -32.78 3.87
N VAL A 35 17.15 -33.45 2.74
CA VAL A 35 16.87 -34.88 2.56
C VAL A 35 18.13 -35.70 2.77
N ALA A 36 18.03 -36.74 3.62
CA ALA A 36 19.16 -37.59 4.00
C ALA A 36 19.62 -38.55 2.89
N TRP A 37 18.72 -38.93 1.96
CA TRP A 37 19.07 -39.84 0.87
C TRP A 37 19.94 -39.14 -0.19
N ARG A 38 20.81 -39.92 -0.83
CA ARG A 38 21.70 -39.45 -1.89
C ARG A 38 21.38 -40.17 -3.18
N SER A 39 20.86 -39.43 -4.15
CA SER A 39 20.57 -39.90 -5.50
C SER A 39 20.45 -38.70 -6.45
N PRO A 40 20.54 -38.89 -7.77
CA PRO A 40 20.29 -37.82 -8.73
C PRO A 40 18.91 -37.16 -8.55
N ALA A 41 17.91 -37.93 -8.13
CA ALA A 41 16.58 -37.42 -7.79
C ALA A 41 16.59 -36.52 -6.54
N ALA A 42 17.42 -36.83 -5.54
CA ALA A 42 17.62 -35.98 -4.36
C ALA A 42 18.20 -34.61 -4.75
N ASP A 43 19.18 -34.60 -5.66
CA ASP A 43 19.83 -33.37 -6.10
C ASP A 43 18.85 -32.48 -6.88
N LEU A 44 18.07 -33.08 -7.79
CA LEU A 44 16.99 -32.37 -8.49
C LEU A 44 15.97 -31.79 -7.51
N PHE A 45 15.56 -32.57 -6.51
CA PHE A 45 14.63 -32.10 -5.48
C PHE A 45 15.18 -30.89 -4.71
N ARG A 46 16.43 -30.95 -4.24
CA ARG A 46 17.09 -29.83 -3.55
C ARG A 46 17.13 -28.56 -4.41
N VAL A 47 17.51 -28.69 -5.68
CA VAL A 47 17.52 -27.57 -6.63
C VAL A 47 16.13 -26.96 -6.79
N GLN A 48 15.10 -27.79 -6.96
CA GLN A 48 13.72 -27.32 -7.10
C GLN A 48 13.21 -26.65 -5.83
N VAL A 49 13.49 -27.20 -4.64
CA VAL A 49 13.11 -26.58 -3.36
C VAL A 49 13.73 -25.19 -3.22
N VAL A 50 15.02 -25.03 -3.50
CA VAL A 50 15.71 -23.74 -3.45
C VAL A 50 15.09 -22.75 -4.44
N ALA A 51 14.82 -23.18 -5.67
CA ALA A 51 14.19 -22.34 -6.69
C ALA A 51 12.78 -21.90 -6.28
N ARG A 52 11.96 -22.79 -5.70
CA ARG A 52 10.60 -22.47 -5.24
C ARG A 52 10.60 -21.54 -4.04
N ALA A 53 11.44 -21.80 -3.04
CA ALA A 53 11.61 -20.88 -1.90
C ALA A 53 12.14 -19.50 -2.34
N GLY A 54 13.03 -19.45 -3.34
CA GLY A 54 13.47 -18.21 -3.97
C GLY A 54 12.32 -17.46 -4.65
N GLY A 55 11.51 -18.15 -5.45
CA GLY A 55 10.33 -17.56 -6.11
C GLY A 55 9.31 -16.99 -5.12
N LEU A 56 9.03 -17.72 -4.03
CA LEU A 56 8.11 -17.25 -2.98
C LEU A 56 8.62 -15.98 -2.29
N ARG A 57 9.93 -15.91 -1.99
CA ARG A 57 10.55 -14.69 -1.41
C ARG A 57 10.45 -13.50 -2.36
N CYS A 58 10.74 -13.69 -3.63
CA CYS A 58 10.61 -12.64 -4.65
C CYS A 58 9.16 -12.09 -4.71
N ARG A 59 8.16 -12.97 -4.70
CA ARG A 59 6.74 -12.54 -4.65
C ARG A 59 6.38 -11.84 -3.35
N ALA A 60 6.92 -12.27 -2.22
CA ALA A 60 6.74 -11.56 -0.95
C ALA A 60 7.29 -10.12 -1.01
N ASP A 61 8.47 -9.94 -1.63
CA ASP A 61 9.09 -8.62 -1.79
C ASP A 61 8.28 -7.71 -2.73
N GLU A 62 7.71 -8.27 -3.80
CA GLU A 62 6.80 -7.54 -4.70
C GLU A 62 5.51 -7.11 -3.98
N LEU A 63 4.90 -7.99 -3.18
CA LEU A 63 3.69 -7.67 -2.40
C LEU A 63 3.97 -6.57 -1.36
N GLU A 64 5.10 -6.65 -0.67
CA GLU A 64 5.56 -5.64 0.28
C GLU A 64 5.79 -4.29 -0.43
N ALA A 65 6.43 -4.29 -1.59
CA ALA A 65 6.63 -3.08 -2.39
C ALA A 65 5.29 -2.48 -2.82
N ALA A 66 4.34 -3.30 -3.27
CA ALA A 66 2.99 -2.86 -3.61
C ALA A 66 2.25 -2.30 -2.38
N ALA A 67 2.37 -2.93 -1.21
CA ALA A 67 1.79 -2.46 0.04
C ALA A 67 2.29 -1.05 0.41
N ARG A 68 3.60 -0.81 0.28
CA ARG A 68 4.21 0.51 0.52
C ARG A 68 3.71 1.57 -0.47
N LEU A 69 3.66 1.24 -1.76
CA LEU A 69 3.16 2.16 -2.78
C LEU A 69 1.69 2.54 -2.54
N LEU A 70 0.85 1.58 -2.14
CA LEU A 70 -0.54 1.86 -1.80
C LEU A 70 -0.69 2.72 -0.55
N ALA A 71 0.16 2.50 0.47
CA ALA A 71 0.15 3.36 1.67
C ALA A 71 0.47 4.82 1.32
N VAL A 72 1.53 5.04 0.53
CA VAL A 72 1.90 6.37 0.02
C VAL A 72 0.78 6.97 -0.82
N HIS A 73 0.14 6.16 -1.67
CA HIS A 73 -0.99 6.62 -2.47
C HIS A 73 -2.18 7.06 -1.61
N ALA A 74 -2.52 6.32 -0.54
CA ALA A 74 -3.59 6.69 0.37
C ALA A 74 -3.33 8.05 1.05
N GLU A 75 -2.09 8.29 1.48
CA GLU A 75 -1.67 9.58 2.04
C GLU A 75 -1.80 10.71 1.03
N ALA A 76 -1.38 10.48 -0.22
CA ALA A 76 -1.50 11.47 -1.29
C ALA A 76 -2.97 11.81 -1.60
N VAL A 77 -3.85 10.80 -1.63
CA VAL A 77 -5.30 11.01 -1.85
C VAL A 77 -5.93 11.80 -0.71
N GLU A 78 -5.58 11.49 0.54
CA GLU A 78 -6.07 12.23 1.71
C GLU A 78 -5.59 13.69 1.69
N GLY A 79 -4.30 13.92 1.37
CA GLY A 79 -3.74 15.26 1.21
C GLY A 79 -4.45 16.07 0.12
N ALA A 80 -4.72 15.45 -1.03
CA ALA A 80 -5.47 16.09 -2.12
C ALA A 80 -6.90 16.41 -1.70
N ARG A 81 -7.59 15.49 -1.01
CA ARG A 81 -8.95 15.72 -0.48
C ARG A 81 -8.97 16.89 0.49
N ALA A 82 -8.01 16.96 1.42
CA ALA A 82 -7.91 18.05 2.37
C ALA A 82 -7.68 19.40 1.67
N ALA A 83 -6.85 19.43 0.62
CA ALA A 83 -6.62 20.64 -0.18
C ALA A 83 -7.90 21.11 -0.89
N VAL A 84 -8.66 20.20 -1.49
CA VAL A 84 -9.94 20.53 -2.14
C VAL A 84 -10.94 21.10 -1.13
N ILE A 85 -11.05 20.50 0.06
CA ILE A 85 -11.93 20.99 1.13
C ILE A 85 -11.54 22.41 1.57
N ARG A 86 -10.24 22.68 1.74
CA ARG A 86 -9.74 24.03 2.10
C ARG A 86 -10.09 25.07 1.03
N VAL A 87 -9.88 24.74 -0.25
CA VAL A 87 -10.20 25.65 -1.36
C VAL A 87 -11.71 25.90 -1.45
N ALA A 88 -12.54 24.86 -1.27
CA ALA A 88 -13.99 25.01 -1.24
C ALA A 88 -14.46 25.91 -0.09
N ALA A 89 -13.88 25.77 1.10
CA ALA A 89 -14.19 26.62 2.26
C ALA A 89 -13.81 28.08 2.03
N LEU A 90 -12.65 28.36 1.41
CA LEU A 90 -12.26 29.70 0.99
C LEU A 90 -13.23 30.27 -0.05
N GLY A 91 -13.66 29.45 -1.01
CA GLY A 91 -14.68 29.81 -1.99
C GLY A 91 -16.01 30.23 -1.35
N ALA A 92 -16.44 29.49 -0.32
CA ALA A 92 -17.70 29.73 0.39
C ALA A 92 -17.68 30.98 1.28
N SER A 93 -16.52 31.41 1.78
CA SER A 93 -16.40 32.60 2.64
C SER A 93 -16.22 33.91 1.85
N LEU A 94 -15.86 33.85 0.57
CA LEU A 94 -15.69 35.02 -0.30
C LEU A 94 -16.96 35.90 -0.42
N PRO A 95 -18.19 35.36 -0.62
CA PRO A 95 -19.40 36.16 -0.72
C PRO A 95 -19.73 36.96 0.55
N GLU A 96 -19.47 36.38 1.73
CA GLU A 96 -19.67 37.07 3.01
C GLU A 96 -18.64 38.19 3.23
N ALA A 97 -17.38 37.94 2.88
CA ALA A 97 -16.31 38.93 2.97
C ALA A 97 -16.55 40.13 2.01
N VAL A 98 -16.96 39.85 0.77
CA VAL A 98 -17.29 40.90 -0.22
C VAL A 98 -18.57 41.65 0.17
N GLY A 99 -19.59 40.96 0.66
CA GLY A 99 -20.84 41.57 1.14
C GLY A 99 -20.64 42.45 2.38
N GLY A 100 -19.75 42.08 3.30
CA GLY A 100 -19.36 42.89 4.45
C GLY A 100 -18.59 44.15 4.08
N ALA A 101 -17.66 44.06 3.12
CA ALA A 101 -16.88 45.19 2.64
C ALA A 101 -17.74 46.27 1.96
N LEU A 102 -18.73 45.86 1.17
CA LEU A 102 -19.66 46.80 0.50
C LEU A 102 -20.62 47.50 1.47
N ARG A 103 -20.99 46.85 2.59
CA ARG A 103 -21.85 47.44 3.63
C ARG A 103 -21.09 48.36 4.60
N GLY A 104 -19.80 48.10 4.85
CA GLY A 104 -18.95 48.93 5.70
C GLY A 104 -18.47 50.24 5.04
N GLY A 105 -18.38 50.28 3.71
CA GLY A 105 -17.91 51.45 2.95
C GLY A 105 -18.96 52.55 2.72
N GLY A 106 -20.24 52.32 3.06
CA GLY A 106 -21.35 53.24 2.79
C GLY A 106 -21.61 54.34 3.83
N ARG A 107 -20.73 54.51 4.83
CA ARG A 107 -20.80 55.63 5.79
C ARG A 107 -19.58 56.54 5.63
N ARG A 108 -19.63 57.44 4.66
CA ARG A 108 -18.83 58.66 4.62
C ARG A 108 -19.67 59.79 4.03
#